data_AF-B5XA09-F1
#
_entry.id   AF-B5XA09-F1
#
_cell.length_a   1.000
_cell.length_b   1.000
_cell.length_c   1.000
_cell.angle_alpha   90.00
_cell.angle_beta   90.00
_cell.angle_gamma   90.00
#
_symmetry.space_group_name_H-M   'P 1'
#
loop_
_entity.id
_entity.type
_entity.pdbx_description
1 polymer ?
#
loop_
_entity_poly.entity_id
_entity_poly.type
_entity_poly.pdbx_seq_one_letter_code
_entity_poly.pdbx_strand_id
1 'polypeptide(L)'
;MLSPVLLMVALLTVLTVTMESDHWITDQQEKFCTWQCLKFTLQWPGSFCLGLKNSSQCRIPPNIQTWTIHGLWPLKAHTCCLCWPIFHSDLKELDPELSQLWPSLLKTQSSFLFW
;
A
#
# COMPACT_ATOMS: atom_id res chain seq x y z
N MET A 1 20.56 -46.36 -36.43
CA MET A 1 19.70 -45.38 -37.11
C MET A 1 18.47 -45.19 -36.25
N LEU A 2 18.24 -43.99 -35.70
CA LEU A 2 17.04 -43.72 -34.91
C LEU A 2 15.83 -43.77 -35.84
N SER A 3 14.80 -44.53 -35.48
CA SER A 3 13.56 -44.63 -36.26
C SER A 3 12.97 -43.23 -36.48
N PRO A 4 12.48 -42.88 -37.68
CA PRO A 4 11.87 -41.58 -37.93
C PRO A 4 10.71 -41.29 -36.98
N VAL A 5 10.01 -42.35 -36.52
CA VAL A 5 8.96 -42.24 -35.51
C VAL A 5 9.51 -41.74 -34.18
N LEU A 6 10.69 -42.21 -33.76
CA LEU A 6 11.30 -41.81 -32.50
C LEU A 6 11.78 -40.36 -32.53
N LEU A 7 12.26 -39.88 -33.68
CA LEU A 7 12.62 -38.48 -33.89
C LEU A 7 11.39 -37.56 -33.80
N MET A 8 10.29 -37.96 -34.43
CA MET A 8 9.04 -37.19 -34.42
C MET A 8 8.43 -37.11 -33.03
N VAL A 9 8.45 -38.21 -32.27
CA VAL A 9 7.99 -38.23 -30.87
C VAL A 9 8.86 -37.31 -30.01
N ALA A 10 10.19 -37.37 -30.16
CA ALA A 10 11.09 -36.48 -29.42
C ALA A 10 10.86 -35.00 -29.74
N LEU A 11 10.67 -34.65 -31.03
CA LEU A 11 10.36 -33.29 -31.48
C LEU A 11 9.02 -32.79 -30.90
N LEU A 12 7.98 -33.63 -30.91
CA LEU A 12 6.68 -33.30 -30.34
C LEU A 12 6.76 -33.06 -28.83
N THR A 13 7.49 -33.91 -28.10
CA THR A 13 7.68 -33.72 -26.65
C THR A 13 8.49 -32.48 -26.29
N VAL A 14 9.49 -32.13 -27.11
CA VAL A 14 10.26 -30.90 -26.92
C VAL A 14 9.39 -29.68 -27.20
N LEU A 15 8.58 -29.69 -28.27
CA LEU A 15 7.63 -28.62 -28.55
C LEU A 15 6.62 -28.41 -27.40
N THR A 16 6.01 -29.49 -26.89
CA THR A 16 5.05 -29.38 -25.79
C THR A 16 5.69 -28.83 -24.51
N VAL A 17 6.90 -29.27 -24.17
CA VAL A 17 7.64 -28.77 -22.99
C VAL A 17 8.03 -27.30 -23.15
N THR A 18 8.42 -26.85 -24.35
CA THR A 18 8.72 -25.43 -24.60
C THR A 18 7.48 -24.54 -24.54
N MET A 19 6.33 -25.00 -25.04
CA MET A 19 5.09 -24.20 -25.03
C MET A 19 4.47 -24.06 -23.64
N GLU A 20 4.66 -25.03 -22.74
CA GLU A 20 4.26 -24.87 -21.34
C GLU A 20 5.17 -23.87 -20.61
N SER A 21 6.49 -23.91 -20.82
CA SER A 21 7.43 -23.03 -20.10
C SER A 21 7.24 -21.54 -20.38
N ASP A 22 6.86 -21.15 -21.60
CA ASP A 22 6.68 -19.74 -21.98
C ASP A 22 5.35 -19.14 -21.48
N HIS A 23 4.37 -19.98 -21.10
CA HIS A 23 3.08 -19.51 -20.59
C HIS A 23 3.13 -19.13 -19.09
N TRP A 24 4.05 -19.71 -18.31
CA TRP A 24 4.11 -19.52 -16.86
C TRP A 24 4.97 -18.33 -16.40
N ILE A 25 5.66 -17.62 -17.30
CA ILE A 25 6.58 -16.52 -16.93
C ILE A 25 5.90 -15.14 -16.89
N THR A 26 4.65 -15.00 -17.36
CA THR A 26 4.03 -13.68 -17.57
C THR A 26 2.91 -13.26 -16.61
N ASP A 27 2.73 -13.89 -15.44
CA ASP A 27 1.63 -13.46 -14.52
C ASP A 27 1.98 -13.49 -13.02
N GLN A 28 3.20 -13.06 -12.67
CA GLN A 28 3.57 -12.71 -11.28
C GLN A 28 4.33 -11.38 -11.21
N GLN A 29 4.13 -10.49 -12.18
CA GLN A 29 4.48 -9.08 -11.97
C GLN A 29 3.31 -8.48 -11.18
N GLU A 30 3.41 -8.45 -9.85
CA GLU A 30 2.55 -7.64 -8.98
C GLU A 30 2.36 -6.28 -9.66
N LYS A 31 1.15 -6.01 -10.18
CA LYS A 31 0.87 -4.79 -10.93
C LYS A 31 0.80 -3.64 -9.92
N PHE A 32 1.96 -3.05 -9.64
CA PHE A 32 2.02 -1.79 -8.90
C PHE A 32 1.09 -0.77 -9.56
N CYS A 33 0.32 -0.05 -8.76
CA CYS A 33 -0.50 1.03 -9.30
C CYS A 33 0.36 2.06 -10.02
N THR A 34 -0.20 2.61 -11.08
CA THR A 34 0.31 3.83 -11.71
C THR A 34 -0.55 5.01 -11.29
N TRP A 35 0.09 6.16 -11.04
CA TRP A 35 -0.58 7.41 -10.72
C TRP A 35 0.24 8.58 -11.26
N GLN A 36 -0.42 9.70 -11.57
CA GLN A 36 0.22 10.89 -12.14
C GLN A 36 0.30 12.05 -11.13
N CYS A 37 -0.62 12.07 -10.16
CA CYS A 37 -0.73 13.15 -9.19
C CYS A 37 -0.96 12.59 -7.80
N LEU A 38 -0.45 13.31 -6.80
CA LEU A 38 -0.76 13.10 -5.39
C LEU A 38 -1.67 14.21 -4.88
N LYS A 39 -2.57 13.84 -3.97
CA LYS A 39 -3.33 14.78 -3.16
C LYS A 39 -2.75 14.79 -1.76
N PHE A 40 -2.12 15.91 -1.40
CA PHE A 40 -1.74 16.16 -0.02
C PHE A 40 -2.95 16.75 0.72
N THR A 41 -3.46 16.02 1.71
CA THR A 41 -4.64 16.41 2.49
C THR A 41 -4.23 16.80 3.90
N LEU A 42 -4.75 17.94 4.33
CA LEU A 42 -4.64 18.44 5.70
C LEU A 42 -6.02 18.39 6.35
N GLN A 43 -6.04 18.28 7.68
CA GLN A 43 -7.26 18.37 8.47
C GLN A 43 -7.10 19.40 9.59
N TRP A 44 -8.20 20.07 9.91
CA TRP A 44 -8.28 20.93 11.08
C TRP A 44 -8.82 20.11 12.27
N PRO A 45 -8.04 19.91 13.36
CA PRO A 45 -8.43 19.00 14.44
C PRO A 45 -9.79 19.32 15.07
N GLY A 46 -10.09 20.61 15.27
CA GLY A 46 -11.37 21.04 15.83
C GLY A 46 -12.55 20.64 14.94
N SER A 47 -12.46 20.86 13.63
CA SER A 47 -13.51 20.50 12.68
C SER A 47 -13.66 18.98 12.55
N PHE A 48 -12.54 18.24 12.57
CA PHE A 48 -12.58 16.78 12.60
C PHE A 48 -13.36 16.26 13.81
N CYS A 49 -13.04 16.75 15.02
CA CYS A 49 -13.72 16.33 16.24
C CYS A 49 -15.21 16.68 16.25
N LEU A 50 -15.59 17.85 15.73
CA LEU A 50 -16.99 18.27 15.62
C LEU A 50 -17.79 17.42 14.62
N GLY A 51 -17.14 16.87 13.60
CA GLY A 51 -17.78 16.00 12.62
C GLY A 51 -18.07 14.58 13.12
N LEU A 52 -17.51 14.18 14.26
CA LEU A 52 -17.77 12.86 14.84
C LEU A 52 -19.17 12.81 15.45
N LYS A 53 -19.87 11.68 15.26
CA LYS A 53 -21.17 11.42 15.92
C LYS A 53 -21.09 11.55 17.45
N ASN A 54 -19.94 11.20 18.02
CA ASN A 54 -19.67 11.32 19.43
C ASN A 54 -18.31 12.01 19.64
N SER A 55 -18.35 13.31 19.98
CA SER A 55 -17.15 14.13 20.20
C SER A 55 -16.25 13.61 21.32
N SER A 56 -16.78 12.83 22.27
CA SER A 56 -15.97 12.23 23.35
C SER A 56 -14.96 11.21 22.86
N GLN A 57 -15.11 10.68 21.63
CA GLN A 57 -14.14 9.80 20.98
C GLN A 57 -12.90 10.55 20.48
N CYS A 58 -12.97 11.88 20.38
CA CYS A 58 -11.87 12.70 19.90
C CYS A 58 -10.89 13.07 21.02
N ARG A 59 -9.61 13.19 20.68
CA ARG A 59 -8.56 13.77 21.52
C ARG A 59 -7.64 14.60 20.64
N ILE A 60 -7.62 15.91 20.86
CA ILE A 60 -6.64 16.82 20.27
C ILE A 60 -5.48 16.95 21.27
N PRO A 61 -4.24 16.56 20.92
CA PRO A 61 -3.09 16.79 21.77
C PRO A 61 -2.91 18.29 22.07
N PRO A 62 -2.56 18.68 23.31
CA PRO A 62 -2.54 20.09 23.73
C PRO A 62 -1.50 20.93 22.97
N ASN A 63 -0.45 20.31 22.45
CA ASN A 63 0.59 20.94 21.65
C ASN A 63 0.18 21.17 20.18
N ILE A 64 -1.04 20.77 19.77
CA ILE A 64 -1.50 20.85 18.39
C ILE A 64 -2.56 21.94 18.25
N GLN A 65 -2.17 23.04 17.60
CA GLN A 65 -3.00 24.23 17.38
C GLN A 65 -3.05 24.65 15.90
N THR A 66 -2.53 23.79 15.00
CA THR A 66 -2.44 24.05 13.57
C THR A 66 -3.05 22.89 12.76
N TRP A 67 -3.08 23.04 11.44
CA TRP A 67 -3.45 21.98 10.51
C TRP A 67 -2.52 20.78 10.66
N THR A 68 -3.09 19.58 10.74
CA THR A 68 -2.32 18.33 10.75
C THR A 68 -2.46 17.62 9.42
N ILE A 69 -1.49 16.77 9.10
CA ILE A 69 -1.57 15.87 7.96
C ILE A 69 -2.73 14.91 8.19
N HIS A 70 -3.51 14.68 7.13
CA HIS A 70 -4.49 13.60 7.07
C HIS A 70 -3.96 12.49 6.17
N GLY A 71 -3.36 12.84 5.03
CA GLY A 71 -2.60 11.89 4.23
C GLY A 71 -2.04 12.44 2.92
N LEU A 72 -1.28 11.59 2.25
CA LEU A 72 -0.74 11.84 0.91
C LEU A 72 -1.21 10.72 -0.01
N TRP A 73 -2.13 11.03 -0.93
CA TRP A 73 -2.90 10.00 -1.63
C TRP A 73 -2.69 10.05 -3.14
N PRO A 74 -2.28 8.93 -3.78
CA PRO A 74 -2.39 8.77 -5.22
C PRO A 74 -3.82 9.01 -5.72
N LEU A 75 -3.96 9.84 -6.76
CA LEU A 75 -5.27 10.01 -7.39
C LEU A 75 -5.64 8.75 -8.19
N LYS A 76 -6.84 8.21 -7.93
CA LYS A 76 -7.44 7.06 -8.63
C LYS A 76 -6.68 5.73 -8.43
N ALA A 77 -5.82 5.64 -7.43
CA ALA A 77 -5.07 4.43 -7.10
C ALA A 77 -5.08 4.18 -5.59
N HIS A 78 -5.47 2.99 -5.18
CA HIS A 78 -5.60 2.57 -3.78
C HIS A 78 -5.19 1.11 -3.64
N THR A 79 -4.74 0.70 -2.44
CA THR A 79 -4.46 -0.71 -2.09
C THR A 79 -3.56 -1.42 -3.10
N CYS A 80 -2.47 -0.75 -3.50
CA CYS A 80 -1.67 -1.09 -4.67
C CYS A 80 -0.75 -2.30 -4.50
N CYS A 81 -0.39 -2.65 -3.26
CA CYS A 81 0.41 -3.81 -2.91
C CYS A 81 0.12 -4.15 -1.45
N LEU A 82 -0.50 -5.30 -1.22
CA LEU A 82 -0.60 -5.88 0.14
C LEU A 82 0.71 -6.56 0.56
N CYS A 83 1.62 -6.74 -0.40
CA CYS A 83 2.96 -7.28 -0.23
C CYS A 83 3.91 -6.41 0.59
N TRP A 84 3.58 -5.15 0.86
CA TRP A 84 4.46 -4.20 1.54
C TRP A 84 3.79 -3.57 2.77
N PRO A 85 3.74 -4.30 3.89
CA PRO A 85 3.25 -3.75 5.16
C PRO A 85 4.24 -2.74 5.75
N ILE A 86 3.72 -1.83 6.56
CA ILE A 86 4.51 -0.88 7.35
C ILE A 86 4.89 -1.49 8.72
N PHE A 87 6.11 -1.22 9.18
CA PHE A 87 6.60 -1.61 10.50
C PHE A 87 7.07 -0.39 11.28
N HIS A 88 7.08 -0.51 12.62
CA HIS A 88 7.57 0.56 13.50
C HIS A 88 9.02 1.00 13.19
N SER A 89 9.86 0.07 12.71
CA SER A 89 11.24 0.38 12.31
C SER A 89 11.32 1.40 11.18
N ASP A 90 10.33 1.40 10.29
CA ASP A 90 10.32 2.24 9.08
C ASP A 90 10.08 3.71 9.41
N LEU A 91 9.47 3.97 10.58
CA LEU A 91 9.08 5.30 11.04
C LEU A 91 9.91 5.80 12.23
N LYS A 92 10.84 4.99 12.73
CA LYS A 92 11.56 5.27 13.99
C LYS A 92 12.25 6.63 13.99
N GLU A 93 12.84 7.02 12.86
CA GLU A 93 13.53 8.30 12.72
C GLU A 93 12.59 9.49 12.55
N LEU A 94 11.34 9.25 12.14
CA LEU A 94 10.31 10.26 11.88
C LEU A 94 9.28 10.40 13.01
N ASP A 95 9.35 9.53 14.03
CA ASP A 95 8.36 9.47 15.11
C ASP A 95 8.13 10.83 15.81
N PRO A 96 9.17 11.66 16.10
CA PRO A 96 8.97 12.98 16.70
C PRO A 96 8.13 13.91 15.81
N GLU A 97 8.41 13.95 14.52
CA GLU A 97 7.73 14.79 13.54
C GLU A 97 6.30 14.29 13.28
N LEU A 98 6.13 12.97 13.09
CA LEU A 98 4.83 12.35 12.85
C LEU A 98 3.89 12.53 14.04
N SER A 99 4.41 12.42 15.26
CA SER A 99 3.62 12.65 16.48
C SER A 99 3.10 14.09 16.62
N GLN A 100 3.79 15.06 16.02
CA GLN A 100 3.38 16.48 16.05
C GLN A 100 2.53 16.87 14.84
N LEU A 101 2.89 16.40 13.65
CA LEU A 101 2.32 16.86 12.39
C LEU A 101 1.23 15.92 11.86
N TRP A 102 1.23 14.64 12.23
CA TRP A 102 0.30 13.62 11.73
C TRP A 102 -0.28 12.73 12.85
N PRO A 103 -0.85 13.31 13.93
CA PRO A 103 -1.40 12.53 15.03
C PRO A 103 -2.68 11.78 14.64
N SER A 104 -2.98 10.69 15.34
CA SER A 104 -4.37 10.24 15.46
C SER A 104 -5.14 11.18 16.39
N LEU A 105 -6.32 11.60 15.95
CA LEU A 105 -7.26 12.38 16.76
C LEU A 105 -8.33 11.51 17.43
N LEU A 106 -8.34 10.20 17.19
CA LEU A 106 -9.26 9.25 17.81
C LEU A 106 -8.62 8.62 19.04
N LYS A 107 -9.33 8.58 20.17
CA LYS A 107 -8.84 7.96 21.42
C LYS A 107 -8.60 6.46 21.29
N THR A 108 -9.37 5.79 20.43
CA THR A 108 -9.34 4.33 20.25
C THR A 108 -8.34 3.87 19.19
N GLN A 109 -7.70 4.81 18.48
CA GLN A 109 -6.75 4.50 17.41
C GLN A 109 -5.39 5.10 17.75
N SER A 110 -4.36 4.25 17.86
CA SER A 110 -2.98 4.71 18.00
C SER A 110 -2.53 5.44 16.72
N SER A 111 -1.53 6.32 16.83
CA SER A 111 -0.98 6.99 15.65
C SER A 111 -0.42 5.99 14.63
N PHE A 112 0.23 4.92 15.08
CA PHE A 112 0.75 3.89 14.18
C PHE A 112 -0.33 3.13 13.40
N LEU A 113 -1.52 2.93 13.97
CA LEU A 113 -2.65 2.33 13.24
C LEU A 113 -3.36 3.33 12.31
N PHE A 114 -3.06 4.62 12.44
CA PHE A 114 -3.62 5.66 11.58
C PHE A 114 -2.73 5.92 10.36
N TRP A 115 -1.42 5.85 10.55
CA TRP A 115 -0.43 5.84 9.46
C TRP A 115 -0.56 4.58 8.60
#